data_AF-A0AAE2XSW6-F1
#
_entry.id   AF-A0AAE2XSW6-F1
#
_cell.length_a   1.000
_cell.length_b   1.000
_cell.length_c   1.000
_cell.angle_alpha   90.00
_cell.angle_beta   90.00
_cell.angle_gamma   90.00
#
_symmetry.space_group_name_H-M   'P 1'
#
loop_
_entity.id
_entity.type
_entity.pdbx_description
1 polymer ?
#
loop_
_entity_poly.entity_id
_entity_poly.type
_entity_poly.pdbx_seq_one_letter_code
_entity_poly.pdbx_strand_id
1 'polypeptide(L)'
;MSSVERVKQRQKPEDSRLQLEGELYGCIATLNMLSNSYESGIIDASTYQKQLEWHIKRIVSIRSKLEEKGFDLKKFLEENQILEKYPRASAKLRLAASDGVTVRSEDEIPIEALKVSPSSLASRTAEIISNLITLIDSLQLKDYARVDIVVPILDELLLQLENFPGLEGRDYWVYKEASKWRDKLNDLPPDMILEQEDAKKMEYEAYRWYRDFKQRLKDLNI
;
A
#
# COMPACT_ATOMS: atom_id res chain seq x y z
N MET A 1 2.02 46.04 -49.77
CA MET A 1 2.59 46.14 -48.40
C MET A 1 1.45 46.60 -47.49
N SER A 2 0.99 45.93 -46.44
CA SER A 2 1.29 44.66 -45.80
C SER A 2 0.06 44.30 -44.96
N SER A 3 -0.76 43.37 -45.44
CA SER A 3 -1.87 42.78 -44.67
C SER A 3 -1.29 41.75 -43.71
N VAL A 4 -0.85 42.19 -42.53
CA VAL A 4 -0.39 41.30 -41.46
C VAL A 4 -0.87 41.84 -40.10
N GLU A 5 -2.18 42.01 -39.94
CA GLU A 5 -2.79 41.95 -38.61
C GLU A 5 -3.10 40.48 -38.33
N ARG A 6 -2.10 39.77 -37.80
CA ARG A 6 -2.25 38.41 -37.31
C ARG A 6 -3.29 38.40 -36.21
N VAL A 7 -4.43 37.80 -36.53
CA VAL A 7 -5.43 37.22 -35.66
C VAL A 7 -4.76 36.62 -34.40
N LYS A 8 -4.77 37.38 -33.30
CA LYS A 8 -4.63 36.79 -31.95
C LYS A 8 -5.90 35.98 -31.72
N GLN A 9 -5.88 34.70 -32.11
CA GLN A 9 -6.90 33.74 -31.75
C GLN A 9 -7.02 33.75 -30.22
N ARG A 10 -8.13 34.31 -29.72
CA ARG A 10 -8.63 34.02 -28.38
C ARG A 10 -8.89 32.52 -28.33
N GLN A 11 -7.98 31.73 -27.74
CA GLN A 11 -8.28 30.34 -27.41
C GLN A 11 -9.56 30.33 -26.57
N LYS A 12 -10.60 29.64 -27.04
CA LYS A 12 -11.89 29.57 -26.35
C LYS A 12 -11.70 28.79 -25.03
N PRO A 13 -12.41 29.16 -23.95
CA PRO A 13 -12.34 28.44 -22.67
C PRO A 13 -12.64 26.93 -22.78
N GLU A 14 -13.48 26.53 -23.76
CA GLU A 14 -13.84 25.14 -24.05
C GLU A 14 -12.69 24.29 -24.57
N ASP A 15 -11.81 24.83 -25.44
CA ASP A 15 -10.64 24.10 -25.97
C ASP A 15 -9.68 23.73 -24.84
N SER A 16 -9.54 24.61 -23.82
CA SER A 16 -8.72 24.33 -22.64
C SER A 16 -9.34 23.25 -21.74
N ARG A 17 -10.66 23.16 -21.65
CA ARG A 17 -11.34 22.15 -20.84
C ARG A 17 -11.25 20.77 -21.49
N LEU A 18 -11.56 20.66 -22.77
CA LEU A 18 -11.47 19.40 -23.52
C LEU A 18 -10.03 18.85 -23.55
N GLN A 19 -9.03 19.72 -23.66
CA GLN A 19 -7.63 19.32 -23.56
C GLN A 19 -7.29 18.72 -22.18
N LEU A 20 -7.75 19.35 -21.09
CA LEU A 20 -7.53 18.84 -19.74
C LEU A 20 -8.28 17.53 -19.49
N GLU A 21 -9.51 17.39 -19.97
CA GLU A 21 -10.29 16.14 -19.89
C GLU A 21 -9.62 15.01 -20.70
N GLY A 22 -9.13 15.30 -21.90
CA GLY A 22 -8.37 14.35 -22.71
C GLY A 22 -7.05 13.94 -22.05
N GLU A 23 -6.38 14.87 -21.39
CA GLU A 23 -5.16 14.58 -20.65
C GLU A 23 -5.43 13.72 -19.40
N LEU A 24 -6.52 14.00 -18.68
CA LEU A 24 -6.98 13.19 -17.55
C LEU A 24 -7.28 11.76 -18.02
N TYR A 25 -8.03 11.60 -19.11
CA TYR A 25 -8.32 10.30 -19.72
C TYR A 25 -7.03 9.56 -20.08
N GLY A 26 -6.09 10.23 -20.75
CA GLY A 26 -4.80 9.66 -21.13
C GLY A 26 -4.02 9.14 -19.93
N CYS A 27 -3.92 9.93 -18.86
CA CYS A 27 -3.24 9.50 -17.63
C CYS A 27 -3.89 8.27 -17.00
N ILE A 28 -5.23 8.19 -16.97
CA ILE A 28 -5.96 7.04 -16.46
C ILE A 28 -5.68 5.78 -17.29
N ALA A 29 -5.73 5.90 -18.63
CA ALA A 29 -5.44 4.80 -19.52
C ALA A 29 -3.98 4.32 -19.35
N THR A 30 -3.03 5.26 -19.22
CA THR A 30 -1.62 4.93 -18.97
C THR A 30 -1.43 4.26 -17.63
N LEU A 31 -2.12 4.68 -16.56
CA LEU A 31 -2.08 4.00 -15.27
C LEU A 31 -2.52 2.53 -15.39
N ASN A 32 -3.61 2.26 -16.10
CA ASN A 32 -4.08 0.90 -16.31
C ASN A 32 -3.06 0.05 -17.09
N MET A 33 -2.46 0.64 -18.13
CA MET A 33 -1.42 -0.01 -18.92
C MET A 33 -0.17 -0.29 -18.08
N LEU A 34 0.26 0.67 -17.25
CA LEU A 34 1.41 0.53 -16.35
C LEU A 34 1.21 -0.61 -15.36
N SER A 35 0.05 -0.69 -14.72
CA SER A 35 -0.29 -1.80 -13.83
C SER A 35 -0.21 -3.14 -14.57
N ASN A 36 -0.75 -3.20 -15.79
CA ASN A 36 -0.70 -4.43 -16.58
C ASN A 36 0.72 -4.82 -17.03
N SER A 37 1.52 -3.86 -17.45
CA SER A 37 2.91 -4.09 -17.82
C SER A 37 3.75 -4.55 -16.63
N TYR A 38 3.49 -4.03 -15.44
CA TYR A 38 4.18 -4.46 -14.22
C TYR A 38 3.76 -5.88 -13.82
N GLU A 39 2.46 -6.17 -13.74
CA GLU A 39 1.95 -7.51 -13.42
C GLU A 39 2.39 -8.57 -14.43
N SER A 40 2.57 -8.19 -15.70
CA SER A 40 3.06 -9.08 -16.75
C SER A 40 4.60 -9.20 -16.78
N GLY A 41 5.31 -8.52 -15.87
CA GLY A 41 6.78 -8.53 -15.79
C GLY A 41 7.50 -7.81 -16.93
N ILE A 42 6.79 -6.97 -17.72
CA ILE A 42 7.36 -6.21 -18.84
C ILE A 42 8.22 -5.06 -18.33
N ILE A 43 7.81 -4.43 -17.22
CA ILE A 43 8.54 -3.33 -16.59
C ILE A 43 8.95 -3.72 -15.16
N ASP A 44 10.11 -3.22 -14.75
CA ASP A 44 10.60 -3.44 -13.39
C ASP A 44 9.87 -2.54 -12.38
N ALA A 45 9.96 -2.94 -11.11
CA ALA A 45 9.34 -2.26 -9.99
C ALA A 45 9.74 -0.79 -9.83
N SER A 46 11.01 -0.44 -10.07
CA SER A 46 11.47 0.95 -9.95
C SER A 46 10.89 1.81 -11.07
N THR A 47 10.85 1.29 -12.30
CA THR A 47 10.25 1.99 -13.44
C THR A 47 8.75 2.19 -13.23
N TYR A 48 8.05 1.15 -12.80
CA TYR A 48 6.63 1.21 -12.48
C TYR A 48 6.33 2.27 -11.42
N GLN A 49 7.04 2.26 -10.28
CA GLN A 49 6.78 3.18 -9.17
C GLN A 49 6.99 4.65 -9.56
N LYS A 50 8.08 4.96 -10.26
CA LYS A 50 8.36 6.32 -10.73
C LYS A 50 7.28 6.84 -11.68
N GLN A 51 6.83 5.99 -12.61
CA GLN A 51 5.78 6.38 -13.55
C GLN A 51 4.42 6.48 -12.87
N LEU A 52 4.08 5.53 -12.00
CA LEU A 52 2.86 5.56 -11.19
C LEU A 52 2.75 6.87 -10.39
N GLU A 53 3.81 7.25 -9.67
CA GLU A 53 3.83 8.48 -8.87
C GLU A 53 3.68 9.73 -9.74
N TRP A 54 4.38 9.77 -10.88
CA TRP A 54 4.29 10.88 -11.83
C TRP A 54 2.86 11.04 -12.36
N HIS A 55 2.23 9.94 -12.79
CA HIS A 55 0.87 9.95 -13.32
C HIS A 55 -0.18 10.30 -12.26
N ILE A 56 -0.04 9.81 -11.02
CA ILE A 56 -0.94 10.18 -9.92
C ILE A 56 -0.85 11.69 -9.65
N LYS A 57 0.36 12.24 -9.49
CA LYS A 57 0.56 13.68 -9.31
C LYS A 57 -0.03 14.49 -10.46
N ARG A 58 0.11 13.98 -11.69
CA ARG A 58 -0.44 14.63 -12.88
C ARG A 58 -1.97 14.63 -12.87
N ILE A 59 -2.60 13.51 -12.53
CA ILE A 59 -4.06 13.38 -12.40
C ILE A 59 -4.60 14.35 -11.37
N VAL A 60 -3.99 14.43 -10.17
CA VAL A 60 -4.38 15.39 -9.12
C VAL A 60 -4.30 16.82 -9.65
N SER A 61 -3.20 17.20 -10.31
CA SER A 61 -3.03 18.56 -10.84
C SER A 61 -4.03 18.91 -11.94
N ILE A 62 -4.30 17.99 -12.88
CA ILE A 62 -5.27 18.21 -13.96
C ILE A 62 -6.68 18.33 -13.37
N ARG A 63 -7.00 17.45 -12.42
CA ARG A 63 -8.29 17.42 -11.75
C ARG A 63 -8.58 18.74 -11.04
N SER A 64 -7.67 19.27 -10.23
CA SER A 64 -7.89 20.55 -9.54
C SER A 64 -8.17 21.69 -10.53
N LYS A 65 -7.46 21.74 -11.67
CA LYS A 65 -7.70 22.73 -12.73
C LYS A 65 -9.06 22.57 -13.43
N LEU A 66 -9.55 21.34 -13.52
CA LEU A 66 -10.86 21.03 -14.07
C LEU A 66 -11.97 21.39 -13.08
N GLU A 67 -11.78 21.13 -11.80
CA GLU A 67 -12.75 21.45 -10.72
C GLU A 67 -12.98 22.95 -10.58
N GLU A 68 -11.93 23.77 -10.71
CA GLU A 68 -12.05 25.23 -10.82
C GLU A 68 -12.97 25.67 -11.97
N LYS A 69 -13.23 24.79 -12.95
CA LYS A 69 -14.09 25.02 -14.12
C LYS A 69 -15.44 24.28 -14.02
N GLY A 70 -15.81 23.79 -12.84
CA GLY A 70 -17.06 23.06 -12.62
C GLY A 70 -17.09 21.65 -13.20
N PHE A 71 -15.93 21.00 -13.28
CA PHE A 71 -15.83 19.59 -13.64
C PHE A 71 -16.34 18.67 -12.53
N ASP A 72 -17.05 17.62 -12.93
CA ASP A 72 -17.51 16.56 -12.03
C ASP A 72 -16.80 15.26 -12.43
N LEU A 73 -15.89 14.79 -11.56
CA LEU A 73 -15.13 13.58 -11.79
C LEU A 73 -16.03 12.35 -11.90
N LYS A 74 -17.07 12.25 -11.07
CA LYS A 74 -17.97 11.08 -11.07
C LYS A 74 -18.69 11.00 -12.41
N LYS A 75 -19.26 12.12 -12.85
CA LYS A 75 -19.93 12.21 -14.16
C LYS A 75 -18.97 11.87 -15.30
N PHE A 76 -17.74 12.40 -15.27
CA PHE A 76 -16.72 12.09 -16.28
C PHE A 76 -16.38 10.60 -16.34
N LEU A 77 -16.19 9.94 -15.18
CA LEU A 77 -15.89 8.51 -15.11
C LEU A 77 -17.04 7.66 -15.66
N GLU A 78 -18.28 8.04 -15.36
CA GLU A 78 -19.49 7.38 -15.84
C GLU A 78 -19.67 7.55 -17.36
N GLU A 79 -19.64 8.79 -17.86
CA GLU A 79 -19.82 9.09 -19.29
C GLU A 79 -18.76 8.43 -20.18
N ASN A 80 -17.53 8.30 -19.66
CA ASN A 80 -16.42 7.70 -20.40
C ASN A 80 -16.27 6.18 -20.16
N GLN A 81 -17.10 5.60 -19.28
CA GLN A 81 -17.06 4.17 -18.90
C GLN A 81 -15.66 3.75 -18.39
N ILE A 82 -15.00 4.63 -17.63
CA ILE A 82 -13.61 4.46 -17.22
C ILE A 82 -13.43 3.21 -16.36
N LEU A 83 -14.37 2.94 -15.44
CA LEU A 83 -14.28 1.80 -14.53
C LEU A 83 -14.35 0.45 -15.27
N GLU A 84 -15.06 0.41 -16.40
CA GLU A 84 -15.18 -0.78 -17.24
C GLU A 84 -13.96 -0.93 -18.16
N LYS A 85 -13.53 0.17 -18.79
CA LYS A 85 -12.40 0.16 -19.74
C LYS A 85 -11.04 0.00 -19.06
N TYR A 86 -10.90 0.53 -17.85
CA TYR A 86 -9.63 0.64 -17.13
C TYR A 86 -9.74 0.14 -15.68
N PRO A 87 -10.10 -1.15 -15.47
CA PRO A 87 -10.38 -1.68 -14.14
C PRO A 87 -9.17 -1.59 -13.19
N ARG A 88 -7.93 -1.69 -13.70
CA ARG A 88 -6.72 -1.62 -12.86
C ARG A 88 -6.32 -0.20 -12.48
N ALA A 89 -6.78 0.80 -13.24
CA ALA A 89 -6.62 2.21 -12.84
C ALA A 89 -7.62 2.62 -11.74
N SER A 90 -8.78 1.97 -11.66
CA SER A 90 -9.87 2.36 -10.74
C SER A 90 -9.46 2.33 -9.26
N ALA A 91 -8.67 1.33 -8.83
CA ALA A 91 -8.13 1.25 -7.48
C ALA A 91 -7.15 2.38 -7.18
N LYS A 92 -6.35 2.80 -8.19
CA LYS A 92 -5.33 3.85 -8.04
C LYS A 92 -5.92 5.27 -8.16
N LEU A 93 -7.05 5.45 -8.85
CA LEU A 93 -7.72 6.74 -8.97
C LEU A 93 -8.26 7.28 -7.64
N ARG A 94 -8.59 6.39 -6.69
CA ARG A 94 -8.99 6.79 -5.32
C ARG A 94 -7.89 7.55 -4.58
N LEU A 95 -6.61 7.33 -4.91
CA LEU A 95 -5.47 8.04 -4.32
C LEU A 95 -5.42 9.52 -4.75
N ALA A 96 -6.05 9.85 -5.87
CA ALA A 96 -6.20 11.21 -6.38
C ALA A 96 -7.55 11.84 -5.98
N ALA A 97 -8.41 11.09 -5.28
CA ALA A 97 -9.73 11.51 -4.85
C ALA A 97 -9.69 12.07 -3.41
N SER A 98 -9.62 13.39 -3.25
CA SER A 98 -9.67 14.10 -1.96
C SER A 98 -11.02 14.05 -1.23
N ASP A 99 -12.07 13.54 -1.88
CA ASP A 99 -13.47 13.87 -1.59
C ASP A 99 -14.37 12.62 -1.51
N GLY A 100 -13.76 11.47 -1.20
CA GLY A 100 -14.53 10.30 -0.75
C GLY A 100 -15.45 9.70 -1.81
N VAL A 101 -15.14 9.86 -3.10
CA VAL A 101 -15.84 9.13 -4.18
C VAL A 101 -15.59 7.64 -3.99
N THR A 102 -16.59 6.95 -3.45
CA THR A 102 -16.61 5.50 -3.23
C THR A 102 -16.62 4.76 -4.56
N VAL A 103 -15.44 4.59 -5.15
CA VAL A 103 -15.19 3.43 -6.01
C VAL A 103 -15.28 2.21 -5.07
N ARG A 104 -15.92 1.12 -5.50
CA ARG A 104 -16.39 0.03 -4.64
C ARG A 104 -15.33 -0.48 -3.65
N SER A 105 -15.74 -0.60 -2.39
CA SER A 105 -14.92 -0.71 -1.19
C SER A 105 -14.58 -2.17 -0.86
N GLU A 106 -13.52 -2.73 -1.44
CA GLU A 106 -12.92 -4.00 -0.94
C GLU A 106 -11.38 -4.00 -0.98
N ASP A 107 -10.73 -3.13 -1.80
CA ASP A 107 -9.26 -3.08 -1.92
C ASP A 107 -8.69 -1.67 -1.68
N GLU A 108 -8.83 -1.13 -0.46
CA GLU A 108 -8.12 0.11 -0.09
C GLU A 108 -6.63 -0.20 0.17
N ILE A 109 -5.76 0.15 -0.78
CA ILE A 109 -4.30 0.12 -0.58
C ILE A 109 -3.89 1.46 0.04
N PRO A 110 -3.34 1.48 1.27
CA PRO A 110 -2.90 2.71 1.92
C PRO A 110 -1.84 3.44 1.09
N ILE A 111 -1.95 4.77 0.98
CA ILE A 111 -1.02 5.62 0.21
C ILE A 111 0.45 5.37 0.64
N GLU A 112 0.66 5.06 1.91
CA GLU A 112 1.94 4.72 2.53
C GLU A 112 2.56 3.46 1.93
N ALA A 113 1.76 2.45 1.55
CA ALA A 113 2.23 1.22 0.90
C ALA A 113 2.76 1.47 -0.52
N LEU A 114 2.38 2.59 -1.15
CA LEU A 114 2.82 2.97 -2.49
C LEU A 114 4.11 3.80 -2.49
N LYS A 115 4.51 4.33 -1.33
CA LYS A 115 5.76 5.07 -1.15
C LYS A 115 6.98 4.14 -1.05
N VAL A 116 6.77 2.84 -0.82
CA VAL A 116 7.85 1.85 -0.63
C VAL A 116 7.98 0.99 -1.89
N SER A 117 9.22 0.75 -2.35
CA SER A 117 9.45 -0.06 -3.54
C SER A 117 9.00 -1.51 -3.32
N PRO A 118 8.46 -2.20 -4.34
CA PRO A 118 8.09 -3.62 -4.25
C PRO A 118 9.22 -4.52 -3.74
N SER A 119 10.48 -4.21 -4.09
CA SER A 119 11.65 -4.93 -3.57
C SER A 119 11.85 -4.71 -2.07
N SER A 120 11.66 -3.49 -1.58
CA SER A 120 11.72 -3.20 -0.14
C SER A 120 10.54 -3.83 0.59
N LEU A 121 9.36 -3.86 -0.01
CA LEU A 121 8.17 -4.48 0.55
C LEU A 121 8.30 -6.00 0.63
N ALA A 122 8.87 -6.62 -0.41
CA ALA A 122 9.21 -8.04 -0.42
C ALA A 122 10.28 -8.38 0.63
N SER A 123 11.32 -7.55 0.78
CA SER A 123 12.34 -7.72 1.84
C SER A 123 11.72 -7.64 3.23
N ARG A 124 10.96 -6.58 3.51
CA ARG A 124 10.25 -6.40 4.80
C ARG A 124 9.28 -7.54 5.10
N THR A 125 8.58 -8.02 4.07
CA THR A 125 7.70 -9.19 4.16
C THR A 125 8.48 -10.45 4.53
N ALA A 126 9.60 -10.70 3.85
CA ALA A 126 10.46 -11.84 4.10
C ALA A 126 11.06 -11.80 5.51
N GLU A 127 11.48 -10.63 5.97
CA GLU A 127 12.00 -10.39 7.32
C GLU A 127 10.95 -10.72 8.41
N ILE A 128 9.72 -10.20 8.29
CA ILE A 128 8.63 -10.50 9.23
C ILE A 128 8.28 -11.99 9.23
N ILE A 129 8.16 -12.59 8.03
CA ILE A 129 7.88 -14.03 7.89
C ILE A 129 8.99 -14.86 8.54
N SER A 130 10.25 -14.50 8.33
CA SER A 130 11.40 -15.16 8.93
C SER A 130 11.33 -15.08 10.44
N ASN A 131 11.12 -13.90 11.01
CA ASN A 131 11.04 -13.72 12.46
C ASN A 131 9.87 -14.47 13.10
N LEU A 132 8.71 -14.51 12.45
CA LEU A 132 7.57 -15.31 12.92
C LEU A 132 7.88 -16.81 12.91
N ILE A 133 8.56 -17.30 11.87
CA ILE A 133 8.99 -18.71 11.80
C ILE A 133 10.01 -19.00 12.89
N THR A 134 11.04 -18.16 13.04
CA THR A 134 12.06 -18.30 14.08
C THR A 134 11.46 -18.28 15.48
N LEU A 135 10.46 -17.44 15.73
CA LEU A 135 9.72 -17.43 16.99
C LEU A 135 9.02 -18.76 17.23
N ILE A 136 8.25 -19.24 16.26
CA ILE A 136 7.52 -20.52 16.35
C ILE A 136 8.49 -21.68 16.62
N ASP A 137 9.58 -21.76 15.85
CA ASP A 137 10.59 -22.81 15.99
C ASP A 137 11.26 -22.77 17.38
N SER A 138 11.57 -21.58 17.88
CA SER A 138 12.16 -21.39 19.21
C SER A 138 11.23 -21.85 20.33
N LEU A 139 9.92 -21.64 20.17
CA LEU A 139 8.92 -22.05 21.15
C LEU A 139 8.66 -23.57 21.14
N GLN A 140 8.84 -24.23 19.98
CA GLN A 140 8.71 -25.69 19.86
C GLN A 140 9.90 -26.45 20.47
N LEU A 141 11.07 -25.81 20.48
CA LEU A 141 12.29 -26.37 21.05
C LEU A 141 12.37 -26.04 22.55
N LYS A 142 12.09 -27.04 23.42
CA LYS A 142 11.99 -26.85 24.88
C LYS A 142 13.15 -26.07 25.52
N ASP A 143 14.38 -26.31 25.09
CA ASP A 143 15.56 -25.65 25.68
C ASP A 143 15.85 -24.26 25.07
N TYR A 144 15.15 -23.89 23.98
CA TYR A 144 15.33 -22.65 23.23
C TYR A 144 14.18 -21.66 23.43
N ALA A 145 13.10 -22.06 24.10
CA ALA A 145 12.03 -21.17 24.55
C ALA A 145 12.50 -20.32 25.74
N ARG A 146 13.67 -19.68 25.62
CA ARG A 146 14.32 -18.91 26.69
C ARG A 146 14.09 -17.42 26.49
N VAL A 147 13.97 -16.66 27.58
CA VAL A 147 13.61 -15.24 27.54
C VAL A 147 14.60 -14.42 26.70
N ASP A 148 15.90 -14.64 26.85
CA ASP A 148 16.97 -13.99 26.08
C ASP A 148 16.98 -14.33 24.57
N ILE A 149 16.24 -15.35 24.14
CA ILE A 149 16.05 -15.70 22.73
C ILE A 149 14.73 -15.11 22.22
N VAL A 150 13.64 -15.33 22.96
CA VAL A 150 12.29 -14.96 22.54
C VAL A 150 12.09 -13.45 22.54
N VAL A 151 12.56 -12.73 23.56
CA VAL A 151 12.38 -11.28 23.68
C VAL A 151 13.01 -10.52 22.52
N PRO A 152 14.29 -10.77 22.12
CA PRO A 152 14.86 -10.11 20.94
C PRO A 152 14.08 -10.35 19.65
N ILE A 153 13.56 -11.56 19.43
CA ILE A 153 12.73 -11.86 18.25
C ILE A 153 11.44 -11.03 18.28
N LEU A 154 10.81 -10.89 19.45
CA LEU A 154 9.61 -10.06 19.61
C LEU A 154 9.92 -8.58 19.41
N ASP A 155 11.02 -8.05 19.94
CA ASP A 155 11.44 -6.66 19.75
C ASP A 155 11.64 -6.35 18.26
N GLU A 156 12.31 -7.23 17.53
CA GLU A 156 12.52 -7.07 16.10
C GLU A 156 11.20 -7.15 15.31
N LEU A 157 10.35 -8.14 15.64
CA LEU A 157 9.03 -8.29 15.03
C LEU A 157 8.16 -7.04 15.25
N LEU A 158 8.13 -6.49 16.47
CA LEU A 158 7.37 -5.29 16.79
C LEU A 158 7.86 -4.08 16.00
N LEU A 159 9.19 -3.90 15.90
CA LEU A 159 9.78 -2.83 15.10
C LEU A 159 9.40 -2.97 13.62
N GLN A 160 9.44 -4.19 13.08
CA GLN A 160 9.09 -4.45 11.68
C GLN A 160 7.59 -4.20 11.42
N LEU A 161 6.71 -4.66 12.32
CA LEU A 161 5.26 -4.46 12.22
C LEU A 161 4.87 -2.99 12.32
N GLU A 162 5.47 -2.23 13.24
CA GLU A 162 5.23 -0.79 13.39
C GLU A 162 5.58 -0.02 12.11
N ASN A 163 6.66 -0.43 11.45
CA ASN A 163 7.17 0.23 10.25
C ASN A 163 6.71 -0.42 8.94
N PHE A 164 5.78 -1.38 8.98
CA PHE A 164 5.34 -2.07 7.78
C PHE A 164 4.30 -1.22 7.03
N PRO A 165 4.52 -0.93 5.74
CA PRO A 165 3.58 -0.14 4.95
C PRO A 165 2.24 -0.87 4.75
N GLY A 166 1.13 -0.22 5.07
CA GLY A 166 -0.20 -0.78 4.88
C GLY A 166 -0.75 -1.58 6.07
N LEU A 167 0.01 -1.69 7.15
CA LEU A 167 -0.53 -2.06 8.46
C LEU A 167 -0.88 -0.80 9.26
N GLU A 168 -1.80 -0.94 10.20
CA GLU A 168 -2.20 0.12 11.14
C GLU A 168 -1.13 0.39 12.21
N GLY A 169 0.15 0.09 11.94
CA GLY A 169 1.27 0.26 12.86
C GLY A 169 0.99 -0.34 14.24
N ARG A 170 1.07 0.48 15.29
CA ARG A 170 0.80 0.07 16.67
C ARG A 170 -0.66 -0.29 16.94
N ASP A 171 -1.58 0.14 16.09
CA ASP A 171 -2.99 -0.20 16.21
C ASP A 171 -3.34 -1.59 15.69
N TYR A 172 -2.45 -2.17 14.88
CA TYR A 172 -2.58 -3.53 14.39
C TYR A 172 -2.66 -4.54 15.54
N TRP A 173 -3.66 -5.41 15.51
CA TRP A 173 -3.95 -6.31 16.63
C TRP A 173 -2.79 -7.27 16.94
N VAL A 174 -2.05 -7.73 15.93
CA VAL A 174 -0.87 -8.57 16.12
C VAL A 174 0.22 -7.82 16.88
N TYR A 175 0.46 -6.55 16.57
CA TYR A 175 1.40 -5.71 17.31
C TYR A 175 1.00 -5.64 18.80
N LYS A 176 -0.29 -5.42 19.08
CA LYS A 176 -0.81 -5.33 20.46
C LYS A 176 -0.63 -6.64 21.23
N GLU A 177 -0.89 -7.79 20.61
CA GLU A 177 -0.72 -9.10 21.26
C GLU A 177 0.77 -9.46 21.46
N ALA A 178 1.60 -9.24 20.44
CA ALA A 178 3.05 -9.46 20.55
C ALA A 178 3.69 -8.55 21.62
N SER A 179 3.26 -7.29 21.72
CA SER A 179 3.72 -6.36 22.75
C SER A 179 3.37 -6.85 24.15
N LYS A 180 2.15 -7.35 24.38
CA LYS A 180 1.77 -7.90 25.69
C LYS A 180 2.67 -9.05 26.13
N TRP A 181 3.01 -9.94 25.20
CA TRP A 181 3.94 -11.03 25.49
C TRP A 181 5.34 -10.52 25.78
N ARG A 182 5.85 -9.63 24.93
CA ARG A 182 7.16 -9.01 25.12
C ARG A 182 7.26 -8.31 26.48
N ASP A 183 6.23 -7.57 26.88
CA ASP A 183 6.20 -6.88 28.16
C ASP A 183 6.12 -7.88 29.33
N LYS A 184 5.31 -8.94 29.21
CA LYS A 184 5.27 -10.04 30.20
C LYS A 184 6.64 -10.69 30.40
N LEU A 185 7.42 -10.86 29.33
CA LEU A 185 8.71 -11.55 29.37
C LEU A 185 9.87 -10.67 29.82
N ASN A 186 9.80 -9.35 29.61
CA ASN A 186 10.85 -8.41 30.04
C ASN A 186 11.05 -8.36 31.55
N ASP A 187 10.03 -8.74 32.33
CA ASP A 187 10.12 -8.80 33.78
C ASP A 187 10.78 -10.11 34.30
N LEU A 188 11.11 -11.05 33.41
CA LEU A 188 11.68 -12.35 33.76
C LEU A 188 13.21 -12.38 33.59
N PRO A 189 13.92 -13.27 34.31
CA PRO A 189 15.36 -13.47 34.12
C PRO A 189 15.68 -13.89 32.67
N PRO A 190 16.72 -13.33 32.03
CA PRO A 190 17.03 -13.62 30.63
C PRO A 190 17.31 -15.11 30.34
N ASP A 191 17.91 -15.82 31.28
CA ASP A 191 18.23 -17.24 31.17
C ASP A 191 17.05 -18.17 31.51
N MET A 192 15.91 -17.62 31.91
CA MET A 192 14.71 -18.39 32.23
C MET A 192 14.11 -19.02 30.99
N ILE A 193 13.84 -20.32 31.06
CA ILE A 193 13.08 -21.07 30.06
C ILE A 193 11.59 -20.88 30.36
N LEU A 194 10.81 -20.58 29.32
CA LEU A 194 9.37 -20.46 29.39
C LEU A 194 8.73 -21.77 29.85
N GLU A 195 7.74 -21.66 30.72
CA GLU A 195 6.90 -22.77 31.10
C GLU A 195 6.22 -23.36 29.85
N GLN A 196 6.08 -24.69 29.80
CA GLN A 196 5.54 -25.36 28.59
C GLN A 196 4.13 -24.88 28.22
N GLU A 197 3.33 -24.48 29.20
CA GLU A 197 2.00 -23.92 28.95
C GLU A 197 2.07 -22.56 28.25
N ASP A 198 2.93 -21.67 28.75
CA ASP A 198 3.16 -20.35 28.15
C ASP A 198 3.80 -20.46 26.77
N ALA A 199 4.80 -21.34 26.60
CA ALA A 199 5.44 -21.58 25.31
C ALA A 199 4.43 -22.07 24.25
N LYS A 200 3.59 -23.06 24.59
CA LYS A 200 2.53 -23.56 23.69
C LYS A 200 1.47 -22.51 23.38
N LYS A 201 1.10 -21.70 24.38
CA LYS A 201 0.12 -20.63 24.19
C LYS A 201 0.65 -19.58 23.23
N MET A 202 1.89 -19.12 23.44
CA MET A 202 2.55 -18.18 22.54
C MET A 202 2.74 -18.79 21.14
N GLU A 203 3.10 -20.06 21.04
CA GLU A 203 3.24 -20.77 19.74
C GLU A 203 1.93 -20.71 18.94
N TYR A 204 0.82 -21.03 19.59
CA TYR A 204 -0.51 -20.96 18.96
C TYR A 204 -0.85 -19.54 18.49
N GLU A 205 -0.54 -18.53 19.30
CA GLU A 205 -0.76 -17.13 18.94
C GLU A 205 0.15 -16.68 17.80
N ALA A 206 1.43 -17.06 17.80
CA ALA A 206 2.38 -16.77 16.72
C ALA A 206 1.91 -17.36 15.38
N TYR A 207 1.34 -18.57 15.37
CA TYR A 207 0.70 -19.13 14.18
C TYR A 207 -0.50 -18.30 13.70
N ARG A 208 -1.28 -17.71 14.61
CA ARG A 208 -2.38 -16.81 14.25
C ARG A 208 -1.87 -15.50 13.67
N TRP A 209 -0.82 -14.93 14.27
CA TRP A 209 -0.15 -13.72 13.76
C TRP A 209 0.36 -13.94 12.34
N TYR A 210 1.02 -15.07 12.09
CA TYR A 210 1.50 -15.46 10.77
C TYR A 210 0.39 -15.58 9.73
N ARG A 211 -0.71 -16.24 10.07
CA ARG A 211 -1.84 -16.41 9.15
C ARG A 211 -2.49 -15.08 8.81
N ASP A 212 -2.69 -14.22 9.80
CA ASP A 212 -3.29 -12.90 9.61
C ASP A 212 -2.38 -12.01 8.77
N PHE A 213 -1.09 -11.94 9.08
CA PHE A 213 -0.14 -11.17 8.28
C PHE A 213 -0.11 -11.65 6.83
N LYS A 214 -0.10 -12.97 6.59
CA LYS A 214 -0.22 -13.53 5.22
C LYS A 214 -1.52 -13.15 4.52
N GLN A 215 -2.63 -13.07 5.25
CA GLN A 215 -3.90 -12.65 4.66
C GLN A 215 -3.85 -11.17 4.28
N ARG A 216 -3.32 -10.31 5.16
CA ARG A 216 -3.13 -8.88 4.90
C ARG A 216 -2.26 -8.62 3.67
N LEU A 217 -1.21 -9.41 3.45
CA LEU A 217 -0.38 -9.28 2.25
C LEU A 217 -1.17 -9.54 0.96
N LYS A 218 -2.08 -10.52 0.96
CA LYS A 218 -2.96 -10.79 -0.20
C LYS A 218 -3.90 -9.63 -0.45
N ASP A 219 -4.50 -9.09 0.61
CA ASP A 219 -5.42 -7.96 0.54
C ASP A 219 -4.70 -6.68 0.03
N LEU A 220 -3.38 -6.58 0.26
CA LEU A 220 -2.54 -5.49 -0.23
C LEU A 220 -2.08 -5.65 -1.70
N ASN A 221 -2.49 -6.72 -2.40
CA ASN A 221 -2.03 -7.07 -3.76
C ASN A 221 -0.48 -7.17 -3.88
N ILE A 222 0.17 -7.79 -2.89
CA ILE A 222 1.61 -8.10 -2.88
C ILE A 222 1.82 -9.59 -3.13
#